data_AF-A0A1I2G8I4-F1
#
_entry.id   AF-A0A1I2G8I4-F1
#
_cell.length_a   1.000
_cell.length_b   1.000
_cell.length_c   1.000
_cell.angle_alpha   90.00
_cell.angle_beta   90.00
_cell.angle_gamma   90.00
#
_symmetry.space_group_name_H-M   'P 1'
#
loop_
_entity.id
_entity.type
_entity.pdbx_description
1 polymer ?
#
loop_
_entity_poly.entity_id
_entity_poly.type
_entity_poly.pdbx_seq_one_letter_code
_entity_poly.pdbx_strand_id
1 'polypeptide(L)'
;MLVGPVEFGLLRHIPGMTGPIRSDHFVVVLGVDGDLVRFHDPHGFPYATLPVSHFLAAWRADTIGYRAHPYTMRSGFVNVDAVTGDDALRAALPGAAAWLRGRDLPVPPGTIGGADGLHRLAEQVTDGLEPEARDHLIHFAVRVGARRLADAATALAGLGLGRAAAIATRQARFVGSLQYDLVSGDDKAVAGTLRRLAPTYPELADTLG
;
A
#
# COMPACT_ATOMS: atom_id res chain seq x y z
N MET A 1 -11.94 -13.48 10.54
CA MET A 1 -12.68 -12.19 10.60
C MET A 1 -11.76 -11.08 10.14
N LEU A 2 -12.20 -10.18 9.26
CA LEU A 2 -11.41 -9.00 8.89
C LEU A 2 -11.64 -7.91 9.93
N VAL A 3 -10.58 -7.53 10.63
CA VAL A 3 -10.61 -6.59 11.74
C VAL A 3 -9.90 -5.31 11.34
N GLY A 4 -10.56 -4.17 11.55
CA GLY A 4 -9.91 -2.87 11.45
C GLY A 4 -10.87 -1.69 11.22
N PRO A 5 -10.36 -0.45 11.32
CA PRO A 5 -8.95 -0.15 11.55
C PRO A 5 -8.52 -0.55 12.98
N VAL A 6 -7.26 -0.98 13.12
CA VAL A 6 -6.55 -1.08 14.41
C VAL A 6 -5.44 -0.02 14.42
N GLU A 7 -5.12 0.54 15.58
CA GLU A 7 -3.95 1.43 15.73
C GLU A 7 -2.66 0.62 15.66
N PHE A 8 -1.88 0.83 14.60
CA PHE A 8 -0.65 0.11 14.31
C PHE A 8 0.38 0.24 15.43
N GLY A 9 0.49 1.43 16.04
CA GLY A 9 1.44 1.68 17.13
C GLY A 9 1.17 0.89 18.41
N LEU A 10 -0.02 0.31 18.55
CA LEU A 10 -0.38 -0.54 19.68
C LEU A 10 -0.16 -2.03 19.42
N LEU A 11 0.29 -2.41 18.23
CA LEU A 11 0.59 -3.79 17.85
C LEU A 11 1.93 -4.24 18.42
N ARG A 12 1.90 -4.82 19.63
CA ARG A 12 3.10 -5.16 20.43
C ARG A 12 3.99 -6.27 19.85
N HIS A 13 3.54 -6.98 18.83
CA HIS A 13 4.39 -7.93 18.10
C HIS A 13 5.32 -7.24 17.10
N ILE A 14 5.06 -5.97 16.75
CA ILE A 14 5.95 -5.17 15.90
C ILE A 14 7.09 -4.59 16.78
N PRO A 15 8.36 -4.91 16.47
CA PRO A 15 9.49 -4.37 17.24
C PRO A 15 9.47 -2.84 17.30
N GLY A 16 9.68 -2.29 18.51
CA GLY A 16 9.75 -0.85 18.74
C GLY A 16 8.40 -0.14 18.90
N MET A 17 7.26 -0.81 18.72
CA MET A 17 5.95 -0.19 18.90
C MET A 17 5.58 -0.09 20.39
N THR A 18 5.67 1.12 20.93
CA THR A 18 5.45 1.40 22.35
C THR A 18 4.13 2.11 22.66
N GLY A 19 3.45 2.68 21.66
CA GLY A 19 2.25 3.50 21.84
C GLY A 19 1.64 3.93 20.49
N PRO A 20 0.50 4.64 20.50
CA PRO A 20 -0.20 5.02 19.28
C PRO A 20 0.65 5.92 18.38
N ILE A 21 0.59 5.70 17.06
CA ILE A 21 1.28 6.53 16.05
C ILE A 21 0.31 7.13 15.02
N ARG A 22 -1.01 6.99 15.25
CA ARG A 22 -2.08 7.46 14.35
C ARG A 22 -2.04 6.81 12.97
N SER A 23 -1.50 5.60 12.89
CA SER A 23 -1.44 4.81 11.67
C SER A 23 -2.43 3.66 11.77
N ASP A 24 -3.28 3.52 10.77
CA ASP A 24 -4.26 2.45 10.70
C ASP A 24 -3.66 1.16 10.16
N HIS A 25 -4.27 0.04 10.54
CA HIS A 25 -3.96 -1.25 9.97
C HIS A 25 -5.16 -2.18 9.95
N PHE A 26 -5.09 -3.22 9.11
CA PHE A 26 -6.13 -4.24 9.02
C PHE A 26 -5.51 -5.63 9.15
N VAL A 27 -6.14 -6.48 9.95
CA VAL A 27 -5.67 -7.84 10.24
C VAL A 27 -6.79 -8.85 10.05
N VAL A 28 -6.44 -10.12 9.85
CA VAL A 28 -7.43 -11.20 9.82
C VAL A 28 -7.30 -12.03 11.09
N VAL A 29 -8.27 -11.92 12.00
CA VAL A 29 -8.33 -12.78 13.18
C VAL A 29 -8.66 -14.20 12.75
N LEU A 30 -7.81 -15.13 13.16
CA LEU A 30 -7.86 -16.56 12.85
C LEU A 30 -8.45 -17.37 14.00
N GLY A 31 -8.28 -16.92 15.25
CA GLY A 31 -8.83 -17.57 16.42
C GLY A 31 -8.49 -16.84 17.72
N VAL A 32 -9.11 -17.28 18.81
CA VAL A 32 -8.79 -16.87 20.18
C VAL A 32 -8.54 -18.14 20.97
N ASP A 33 -7.35 -18.24 21.56
CA ASP A 33 -6.89 -19.38 22.34
C ASP A 33 -6.60 -18.89 23.76
N GLY A 34 -7.53 -19.11 24.69
CA GLY A 34 -7.43 -18.55 26.04
C GLY A 34 -7.47 -17.03 26.05
N ASP A 35 -6.40 -16.39 26.52
CA ASP A 35 -6.24 -14.93 26.58
C ASP A 35 -5.46 -14.35 25.39
N LEU A 36 -5.17 -15.16 24.37
CA LEU A 36 -4.44 -14.75 23.16
C LEU A 36 -5.34 -14.69 21.93
N VAL A 37 -5.25 -13.60 21.19
CA VAL A 37 -5.81 -13.46 19.83
C VAL A 37 -4.73 -13.87 18.84
N ARG A 38 -5.03 -14.85 17.99
CA ARG A 38 -4.19 -15.26 16.85
C ARG A 38 -4.72 -14.64 15.56
N PHE A 39 -3.86 -13.97 14.81
CA PHE A 39 -4.25 -13.23 13.61
C PHE A 39 -3.15 -13.23 12.53
N HIS A 40 -3.58 -13.07 11.28
CA HIS A 40 -2.72 -12.77 10.16
C HIS A 40 -2.57 -11.25 10.01
N ASP A 41 -1.33 -10.78 10.12
CA ASP A 41 -0.93 -9.41 9.87
C ASP A 41 -0.26 -9.32 8.48
N PRO A 42 -0.81 -8.53 7.54
CA PRO A 42 -0.23 -8.37 6.20
C PRO A 42 1.13 -7.67 6.19
N HIS A 43 1.61 -7.15 7.32
CA HIS A 43 2.98 -6.67 7.53
C HIS A 43 4.01 -7.83 7.68
N GLY A 44 3.65 -9.05 7.27
CA GLY A 44 4.57 -10.20 7.20
C GLY A 44 4.48 -11.16 8.37
N PHE A 45 3.42 -11.11 9.19
CA PHE A 45 3.24 -12.02 10.33
C PHE A 45 1.97 -12.84 10.16
N PRO A 46 2.05 -14.01 9.49
CA PRO A 46 0.85 -14.78 9.13
C PRO A 46 0.10 -15.38 10.33
N TYR A 47 0.79 -15.54 11.48
CA TYR A 47 0.24 -16.12 12.70
C TYR A 47 0.69 -15.35 13.95
N ALA A 48 0.62 -14.02 13.90
CA ALA A 48 0.91 -13.18 15.06
C ALA A 48 -0.08 -13.46 16.20
N THR A 49 0.38 -13.22 17.43
CA THR A 49 -0.45 -13.34 18.63
C THR A 49 -0.33 -12.09 19.50
N LEU A 50 -1.44 -11.66 20.09
CA LEU A 50 -1.46 -10.61 21.11
C LEU A 50 -2.40 -11.02 22.25
N PRO A 51 -2.10 -10.63 23.51
CA PRO A 51 -3.09 -10.69 24.58
C PRO A 51 -4.38 -9.97 24.17
N VAL A 52 -5.54 -10.52 24.53
CA VAL A 52 -6.86 -9.97 24.20
C VAL A 52 -6.96 -8.50 24.60
N SER A 53 -6.46 -8.13 25.78
CA SER A 53 -6.45 -6.74 26.25
C SER A 53 -5.67 -5.80 25.32
N HIS A 54 -4.50 -6.23 24.85
CA HIS A 54 -3.68 -5.46 23.91
C HIS A 54 -4.35 -5.35 22.54
N PHE A 55 -4.93 -6.46 22.05
CA PHE A 55 -5.63 -6.47 20.78
C PHE A 55 -6.86 -5.55 20.80
N LEU A 56 -7.66 -5.58 21.88
CA LEU A 56 -8.80 -4.69 22.06
C LEU A 56 -8.38 -3.22 22.14
N ALA A 57 -7.28 -2.91 22.84
CA ALA A 57 -6.76 -1.54 22.88
C ALA A 57 -6.41 -1.01 21.48
N ALA A 58 -5.74 -1.82 20.65
CA ALA A 58 -5.44 -1.46 19.27
C ALA A 58 -6.71 -1.35 18.41
N TRP A 59 -7.63 -2.30 18.53
CA TRP A 59 -8.86 -2.37 17.72
C TRP A 59 -9.91 -1.33 18.09
N ARG A 60 -9.81 -0.73 19.28
CA ARG A 60 -10.63 0.44 19.62
C ARG A 60 -10.34 1.59 18.65
N ALA A 61 -9.08 1.74 18.18
CA ALA A 61 -8.66 2.69 17.15
C ALA A 61 -8.98 4.16 17.44
N ASP A 62 -8.77 4.61 18.68
CA ASP A 62 -9.13 5.96 19.15
C ASP A 62 -8.45 7.12 18.42
N THR A 63 -7.31 6.84 17.81
CA THR A 63 -6.44 7.81 17.14
C THR A 63 -6.72 7.93 15.64
N ILE A 64 -7.56 7.06 15.08
CA ILE A 64 -7.82 6.98 13.65
C ILE A 64 -9.00 7.88 13.28
N GLY A 65 -8.70 8.98 12.59
CA GLY A 65 -9.65 10.07 12.35
C GLY A 65 -10.87 9.70 11.50
N TYR A 66 -10.75 8.70 10.63
CA TYR A 66 -11.86 8.23 9.78
C TYR A 66 -12.69 7.12 10.43
N ARG A 67 -12.35 6.67 11.65
CA ARG A 67 -13.08 5.61 12.36
C ARG A 67 -14.51 6.07 12.65
N ALA A 68 -15.49 5.34 12.11
CA ALA A 68 -16.90 5.55 12.41
C ALA A 68 -17.29 5.01 13.81
N HIS A 69 -16.88 3.79 14.15
CA HIS A 69 -17.19 3.13 15.42
C HIS A 69 -15.98 2.35 15.95
N PRO A 70 -15.82 2.21 17.29
CA PRO A 70 -14.82 1.31 17.85
C PRO A 70 -15.10 -0.14 17.45
N TYR A 71 -14.06 -0.95 17.38
CA TYR A 71 -14.17 -2.39 17.10
C TYR A 71 -14.83 -2.71 15.74
N THR A 72 -14.52 -1.92 14.71
CA THR A 72 -15.05 -2.18 13.36
C THR A 72 -14.50 -3.49 12.80
N MET A 73 -15.37 -4.34 12.25
CA MET A 73 -15.01 -5.61 11.64
C MET A 73 -15.97 -6.00 10.52
N ARG A 74 -15.49 -6.90 9.65
CA ARG A 74 -16.30 -7.62 8.67
C ARG A 74 -16.13 -9.12 8.91
N SER A 75 -17.24 -9.84 8.99
CA SER A 75 -17.31 -11.28 9.21
C SER A 75 -18.42 -11.89 8.37
N GLY A 76 -18.59 -13.22 8.44
CA GLY A 76 -19.62 -13.91 7.68
C GLY A 76 -19.36 -13.93 6.17
N PHE A 77 -18.09 -13.88 5.76
CA PHE A 77 -17.73 -14.05 4.36
C PHE A 77 -18.20 -15.43 3.87
N VAL A 78 -19.04 -15.42 2.84
CA VAL A 78 -19.51 -16.62 2.15
C VAL A 78 -18.87 -16.66 0.77
N ASN A 79 -18.48 -17.85 0.32
CA ASN A 79 -18.10 -18.04 -1.07
C ASN A 79 -19.39 -18.03 -1.91
N VAL A 80 -19.52 -17.03 -2.78
CA VAL A 80 -20.67 -16.93 -3.70
C VAL A 80 -20.37 -17.52 -5.07
N ASP A 81 -19.09 -17.55 -5.46
CA ASP A 81 -18.60 -18.06 -6.74
C ASP A 81 -17.21 -18.68 -6.58
N ALA A 82 -16.93 -19.71 -7.39
CA ALA A 82 -15.59 -20.27 -7.55
C ALA A 82 -14.84 -19.50 -8.66
N VAL A 83 -13.98 -18.56 -8.26
CA VAL A 83 -13.17 -17.74 -9.18
C VAL A 83 -11.71 -18.16 -9.06
N THR A 84 -11.05 -18.45 -10.18
CA THR A 84 -9.61 -18.74 -10.17
C THR A 84 -8.80 -17.46 -9.91
N GLY A 85 -7.55 -17.60 -9.43
CA GLY A 85 -6.68 -16.44 -9.25
C GLY A 85 -6.50 -15.64 -10.56
N ASP A 86 -6.36 -16.35 -11.68
CA ASP A 86 -6.23 -15.74 -13.00
C ASP A 86 -7.48 -14.95 -13.39
N ASP A 87 -8.67 -15.51 -13.18
CA ASP A 87 -9.94 -14.82 -13.50
C ASP A 87 -10.13 -13.58 -12.63
N ALA A 88 -9.80 -13.67 -11.34
CA ALA A 88 -9.83 -12.53 -10.43
C ALA A 88 -8.86 -11.43 -10.87
N LEU A 89 -7.63 -11.79 -11.28
CA LEU A 89 -6.65 -10.84 -11.78
C LEU A 89 -7.10 -10.20 -13.10
N ARG A 90 -7.63 -10.98 -14.05
CA ARG A 90 -8.18 -10.47 -15.32
C ARG A 90 -9.33 -9.49 -15.08
N ALA A 91 -10.24 -9.82 -14.16
CA ALA A 91 -11.36 -8.95 -13.80
C ALA A 91 -10.91 -7.63 -13.17
N ALA A 92 -9.74 -7.59 -12.53
CA ALA A 92 -9.18 -6.38 -11.93
C ALA A 92 -8.48 -5.44 -12.93
N LEU A 93 -8.07 -5.94 -14.11
CA LEU A 93 -7.25 -5.16 -15.06
C LEU A 93 -7.92 -3.86 -15.54
N PRO A 94 -9.22 -3.83 -15.92
CA PRO A 94 -9.85 -2.57 -16.33
C PRO A 94 -9.84 -1.52 -15.22
N GLY A 95 -10.04 -1.96 -13.97
CA GLY A 95 -9.94 -1.09 -12.80
C GLY A 95 -8.53 -0.57 -12.58
N ALA A 96 -7.52 -1.42 -12.75
CA ALA A 96 -6.11 -1.02 -12.65
C ALA A 96 -5.73 0.01 -13.73
N ALA A 97 -6.17 -0.19 -14.97
CA ALA A 97 -5.96 0.78 -16.05
C ALA A 97 -6.63 2.12 -15.76
N ALA A 98 -7.88 2.10 -15.25
CA ALA A 98 -8.57 3.32 -14.82
C ALA A 98 -7.82 4.05 -13.69
N TRP A 99 -7.28 3.33 -12.71
CA TRP A 99 -6.46 3.94 -11.65
C TRP A 99 -5.18 4.58 -12.18
N LEU A 100 -4.48 3.94 -13.12
CA LEU A 100 -3.28 4.49 -13.75
C LEU A 100 -3.59 5.77 -14.55
N ARG A 101 -4.79 5.88 -15.13
CA ARG A 101 -5.27 7.06 -15.85
C ARG A 101 -5.84 8.16 -14.94
N GLY A 102 -5.85 7.96 -13.62
CA GLY A 102 -6.43 8.92 -12.68
C GLY A 102 -7.96 8.84 -12.62
N ARG A 103 -8.49 7.65 -12.31
CA ARG A 103 -9.91 7.32 -12.16
C ARG A 103 -10.76 8.47 -11.61
N ASP A 104 -11.91 8.70 -12.25
CA ASP A 104 -12.90 9.69 -11.85
C ASP A 104 -13.62 9.29 -10.56
N LEU A 105 -13.09 9.76 -9.43
CA LEU A 105 -13.68 9.65 -8.10
C LEU A 105 -13.75 11.05 -7.47
N PRO A 106 -14.72 11.31 -6.57
CA PRO A 106 -14.77 12.57 -5.84
C PRO A 106 -13.50 12.74 -5.00
N VAL A 107 -12.62 13.63 -5.44
CA VAL A 107 -11.38 13.99 -4.76
C VAL A 107 -11.34 15.50 -4.50
N PRO A 108 -10.61 15.97 -3.46
CA PRO A 108 -10.43 17.39 -3.25
C PRO A 108 -9.89 18.09 -4.51
N PRO A 109 -10.34 19.33 -4.82
CA PRO A 109 -9.80 20.10 -5.93
C PRO A 109 -8.28 20.21 -5.88
N GLY A 110 -7.61 20.07 -7.03
CA GLY A 110 -6.14 20.07 -7.12
C GLY A 110 -5.48 18.72 -6.84
N THR A 111 -6.25 17.67 -6.54
CA THR A 111 -5.70 16.30 -6.48
C THR A 111 -5.27 15.86 -7.87
N ILE A 112 -4.01 15.44 -7.98
CA ILE A 112 -3.40 14.92 -9.20
C ILE A 112 -2.82 13.53 -8.93
N GLY A 113 -2.82 12.68 -9.96
CA GLY A 113 -2.32 11.32 -9.88
C GLY A 113 -1.48 10.95 -11.10
N GLY A 114 -1.06 9.69 -11.18
CA GLY A 114 -0.32 9.16 -12.33
C GLY A 114 0.98 9.92 -12.63
N ALA A 115 1.22 10.18 -13.91
CA ALA A 115 2.41 10.88 -14.39
C ALA A 115 2.52 12.31 -13.83
N ASP A 116 1.40 13.06 -13.83
CA ASP A 116 1.37 14.44 -13.33
C ASP A 116 1.67 14.51 -11.83
N GLY A 117 1.15 13.56 -11.05
CA GLY A 117 1.47 13.42 -9.64
C GLY A 117 2.97 13.20 -9.38
N LEU A 118 3.64 12.41 -10.23
CA LEU A 118 5.08 12.19 -10.13
C LEU A 118 5.90 13.42 -10.53
N HIS A 119 5.45 14.18 -11.53
CA HIS A 119 6.07 15.45 -11.90
C HIS A 119 5.97 16.46 -10.76
N ARG A 120 4.79 16.61 -10.16
CA ARG A 120 4.60 17.49 -9.00
C ARG A 120 5.44 17.06 -7.81
N LEU A 121 5.51 15.76 -7.52
CA LEU A 121 6.36 15.26 -6.43
C LEU A 121 7.84 15.56 -6.70
N ALA A 122 8.30 15.47 -7.95
CA ALA A 122 9.67 15.84 -8.33
C ALA A 122 9.95 17.33 -8.12
N GLU A 123 8.97 18.20 -8.35
CA GLU A 123 9.07 19.64 -8.03
C GLU A 123 9.14 19.83 -6.51
N GLN A 124 8.25 19.20 -5.73
CA GLN A 124 8.28 19.29 -4.26
C GLN A 124 9.61 18.86 -3.66
N VAL A 125 10.20 17.79 -4.21
CA VAL A 125 11.54 17.35 -3.82
C VAL A 125 12.61 18.40 -4.15
N THR A 126 12.50 19.06 -5.31
CA THR A 126 13.46 20.09 -5.73
C THR A 126 13.33 21.38 -4.90
N ASP A 127 12.11 21.71 -4.48
CA ASP A 127 11.78 22.91 -3.69
C ASP A 127 12.00 22.71 -2.18
N GLY A 128 12.28 21.48 -1.75
CA GLY A 128 12.39 21.07 -0.35
C GLY A 128 11.17 20.27 0.09
N LEU A 129 11.30 18.94 0.08
CA LEU A 129 10.23 18.04 0.52
C LEU A 129 10.01 18.16 2.03
N GLU A 130 8.76 18.33 2.44
CA GLU A 130 8.35 18.33 3.85
C GLU A 130 8.89 17.09 4.60
N PRO A 131 9.43 17.23 5.82
CA PRO A 131 10.04 16.12 6.56
C PRO A 131 9.10 14.92 6.73
N GLU A 132 7.84 15.16 7.08
CA GLU A 132 6.84 14.07 7.25
C GLU A 132 6.57 13.33 5.93
N ALA A 133 6.54 14.05 4.80
CA ALA A 133 6.39 13.44 3.49
C ALA A 133 7.62 12.60 3.12
N ARG A 134 8.84 13.09 3.43
CA ARG A 134 10.08 12.32 3.22
C ARG A 134 10.08 11.05 4.07
N ASP A 135 9.76 11.15 5.35
CA ASP A 135 9.69 10.01 6.26
C ASP A 135 8.66 8.97 5.77
N HIS A 136 7.50 9.43 5.30
CA HIS A 136 6.51 8.55 4.69
C HIS A 136 7.06 7.82 3.45
N LEU A 137 7.79 8.50 2.57
CA LEU A 137 8.41 7.86 1.40
C LEU A 137 9.45 6.81 1.83
N ILE A 138 10.36 7.16 2.73
CA ILE A 138 11.47 6.32 3.21
C ILE A 138 10.95 5.09 3.96
N HIS A 139 10.00 5.30 4.88
CA HIS A 139 9.55 4.27 5.79
C HIS A 139 8.32 3.52 5.29
N PHE A 140 7.64 3.96 4.24
CA PHE A 140 6.44 3.27 3.77
C PHE A 140 6.37 3.17 2.25
N ALA A 141 6.19 4.30 1.57
CA ALA A 141 5.71 4.30 0.19
C ALA A 141 6.67 3.62 -0.79
N VAL A 142 7.98 3.85 -0.66
CA VAL A 142 8.97 3.26 -1.58
C VAL A 142 9.03 1.73 -1.44
N ARG A 143 9.14 1.23 -0.22
CA ARG A 143 9.26 -0.21 0.06
C ARG A 143 8.02 -0.97 -0.38
N VAL A 144 6.84 -0.46 0.00
CA VAL A 144 5.55 -1.06 -0.36
C VAL A 144 5.29 -0.93 -1.86
N GLY A 145 5.56 0.23 -2.45
CA GLY A 145 5.36 0.48 -3.88
C GLY A 145 6.22 -0.43 -4.76
N ALA A 146 7.52 -0.52 -4.47
CA ALA A 146 8.44 -1.38 -5.22
C ALA A 146 8.03 -2.86 -5.13
N ARG A 147 7.64 -3.35 -3.93
CA ARG A 147 7.20 -4.73 -3.76
C ARG A 147 5.90 -5.02 -4.51
N ARG A 148 4.89 -4.15 -4.38
CA ARG A 148 3.59 -4.32 -5.06
C ARG A 148 3.75 -4.31 -6.58
N LEU A 149 4.63 -3.46 -7.12
CA LEU A 149 4.94 -3.44 -8.56
C LEU A 149 5.64 -4.73 -9.01
N ALA A 150 6.56 -5.28 -8.22
CA ALA A 150 7.21 -6.56 -8.53
C ALA A 150 6.21 -7.74 -8.49
N ASP A 151 5.28 -7.73 -7.54
CA ASP A 151 4.20 -8.71 -7.46
C ASP A 151 3.22 -8.58 -8.62
N ALA A 152 2.85 -7.34 -8.98
CA ALA A 152 2.04 -7.07 -10.15
C ALA A 152 2.73 -7.54 -11.44
N ALA A 153 4.04 -7.32 -11.59
CA ALA A 153 4.80 -7.81 -12.74
C ALA A 153 4.75 -9.34 -12.85
N THR A 154 4.89 -10.04 -11.72
CA THR A 154 4.79 -11.50 -11.65
C THR A 154 3.40 -11.99 -12.04
N ALA A 155 2.35 -11.36 -11.51
CA ALA A 155 0.96 -11.67 -11.84
C ALA A 155 0.65 -11.44 -13.32
N LEU A 156 1.06 -10.29 -13.87
CA LEU A 156 0.87 -9.96 -15.30
C LEU A 156 1.61 -10.94 -16.21
N ALA A 157 2.83 -11.35 -15.84
CA ALA A 157 3.57 -12.37 -16.58
C ALA A 157 2.85 -13.73 -16.57
N GLY A 158 2.30 -14.14 -15.42
CA GLY A 158 1.49 -15.35 -15.29
C GLY A 158 0.25 -15.34 -16.20
N LEU A 159 -0.35 -14.18 -16.43
CA LEU A 159 -1.47 -14.00 -17.35
C LEU A 159 -1.07 -13.94 -18.84
N GLY A 160 0.23 -14.03 -19.17
CA GLY A 160 0.74 -13.87 -20.54
C GLY A 160 0.87 -12.41 -21.00
N LEU A 161 0.70 -11.43 -20.11
CA LEU A 161 0.79 -9.99 -20.40
C LEU A 161 2.24 -9.50 -20.30
N GLY A 162 3.14 -10.10 -21.08
CA GLY A 162 4.58 -9.91 -20.96
C GLY A 162 5.06 -8.45 -21.09
N ARG A 163 4.43 -7.66 -21.96
CA ARG A 163 4.76 -6.23 -22.11
C ARG A 163 4.39 -5.43 -20.85
N ALA A 164 3.19 -5.66 -20.31
CA ALA A 164 2.76 -4.99 -19.07
C ALA A 164 3.64 -5.39 -17.88
N ALA A 165 3.98 -6.67 -17.78
CA ALA A 165 4.90 -7.18 -16.77
C ALA A 165 6.28 -6.54 -16.83
N ALA A 166 6.84 -6.34 -18.03
CA ALA A 166 8.11 -5.66 -18.22
C ALA A 166 8.07 -4.19 -17.78
N ILE A 167 6.97 -3.48 -18.09
CA ILE A 167 6.79 -2.08 -17.66
C ILE A 167 6.67 -2.01 -16.12
N ALA A 168 5.85 -2.87 -15.51
CA ALA A 168 5.70 -2.93 -14.04
C ALA A 168 7.04 -3.28 -13.35
N THR A 169 7.85 -4.17 -13.94
CA THR A 169 9.21 -4.46 -13.45
C THR A 169 10.11 -3.22 -13.50
N ARG A 170 10.04 -2.45 -14.58
CA ARG A 170 10.80 -1.20 -14.71
C ARG A 170 10.35 -0.16 -13.69
N GLN A 171 9.05 -0.04 -13.46
CA GLN A 171 8.50 0.81 -12.39
C GLN A 171 9.00 0.37 -11.01
N ALA A 172 8.98 -0.93 -10.71
CA ALA A 172 9.48 -1.47 -9.44
C ALA A 172 10.95 -1.09 -9.19
N ARG A 173 11.78 -1.15 -10.24
CA ARG A 173 13.20 -0.74 -10.17
C ARG A 173 13.37 0.75 -9.92
N PHE A 174 12.62 1.60 -10.62
CA PHE A 174 12.67 3.05 -10.38
C PHE A 174 12.19 3.42 -8.98
N VAL A 175 11.07 2.87 -8.53
CA VAL A 175 10.56 3.14 -7.19
C VAL A 175 11.56 2.65 -6.15
N GLY A 176 12.06 1.42 -6.28
CA GLY A 176 13.04 0.84 -5.36
C GLY A 176 14.35 1.62 -5.29
N SER A 177 14.83 2.18 -6.42
CA SER A 177 16.08 2.95 -6.44
C SER A 177 15.99 4.27 -5.69
N LEU A 178 14.79 4.80 -5.45
CA LEU A 178 14.60 6.04 -4.67
C LEU A 178 15.05 5.90 -3.21
N GLN A 179 15.11 4.68 -2.66
CA GLN A 179 15.33 4.47 -1.23
C GLN A 179 16.63 5.09 -0.74
N TYR A 180 17.75 4.85 -1.45
CA TYR A 180 19.05 5.38 -1.05
C TYR A 180 19.06 6.90 -1.18
N ASP A 181 18.66 7.42 -2.34
CA ASP A 181 18.69 8.86 -2.65
C ASP A 181 17.82 9.66 -1.65
N LEU A 182 16.67 9.13 -1.24
CA LEU A 182 15.82 9.75 -0.22
C LEU A 182 16.49 9.80 1.16
N VAL A 183 17.16 8.72 1.57
CA VAL A 183 17.85 8.61 2.87
C VAL A 183 19.12 9.46 2.91
N SER A 184 19.86 9.52 1.79
CA SER A 184 21.07 10.35 1.68
C SER A 184 20.77 11.82 1.43
N GLY A 185 19.52 12.18 1.13
CA GLY A 185 19.12 13.55 0.80
C GLY A 185 19.56 14.02 -0.59
N ASP A 186 19.76 13.10 -1.56
CA ASP A 186 20.08 13.46 -2.94
C ASP A 186 18.80 13.79 -3.72
N ASP A 187 18.26 14.98 -3.47
CA ASP A 187 16.99 15.43 -4.03
C ASP A 187 17.04 15.57 -5.56
N LYS A 188 18.22 15.86 -6.11
CA LYS A 188 18.42 15.91 -7.57
C LYS A 188 18.24 14.51 -8.18
N ALA A 189 18.82 13.48 -7.56
CA ALA A 189 18.67 12.10 -8.02
C ALA A 189 17.22 11.60 -7.85
N VAL A 190 16.58 11.88 -6.72
CA VAL A 190 15.17 11.57 -6.47
C VAL A 190 14.28 12.19 -7.54
N ALA A 191 14.37 13.51 -7.76
CA ALA A 191 13.56 14.21 -8.75
C ALA A 191 13.83 13.70 -10.18
N GLY A 192 15.09 13.39 -10.52
CA GLY A 192 15.46 12.78 -11.79
C GLY A 192 14.81 11.41 -12.01
N THR A 193 14.77 10.57 -10.98
CA THR A 193 14.13 9.25 -11.03
C THR A 193 12.62 9.35 -11.15
N LEU A 194 11.96 10.24 -10.39
CA LEU A 194 10.52 10.49 -10.48
C LEU A 194 10.10 10.93 -11.89
N ARG A 195 10.86 11.84 -12.52
CA ARG A 195 10.61 12.28 -13.90
C ARG A 195 10.76 11.16 -14.93
N ARG A 196 11.68 10.20 -14.72
CA ARG A 196 11.81 9.00 -15.58
C ARG A 196 10.72 7.97 -15.33
N LEU A 197 10.19 7.91 -14.11
CA LEU A 197 9.08 7.03 -13.75
C LEU A 197 7.76 7.52 -14.36
N ALA A 198 7.51 8.83 -14.37
CA ALA A 198 6.28 9.45 -14.87
C ALA A 198 5.75 8.89 -16.20
N PRO A 199 6.52 8.85 -17.31
CA PRO A 199 6.00 8.37 -18.60
C PRO A 199 5.59 6.89 -18.59
N THR A 200 6.07 6.10 -17.64
CA THR A 200 5.74 4.67 -17.58
C THR A 200 4.31 4.39 -17.12
N TYR A 201 3.65 5.34 -16.47
CA TYR A 201 2.26 5.20 -16.00
C TYR A 201 1.27 5.12 -17.16
N PRO A 202 1.23 6.09 -18.10
CA PRO A 202 0.39 5.97 -19.29
C PRO A 202 0.80 4.78 -20.16
N GLU A 203 2.10 4.47 -20.30
CA GLU A 203 2.55 3.27 -21.02
C GLU A 203 1.95 1.96 -20.45
N LEU A 204 1.92 1.83 -19.13
CA LEU A 204 1.32 0.66 -18.48
C LEU A 204 -0.19 0.65 -18.68
N ALA A 205 -0.86 1.80 -18.50
CA ALA A 205 -2.31 1.91 -18.69
C ALA A 205 -2.72 1.45 -20.09
N ASP A 206 -2.06 1.97 -21.12
CA ASP A 206 -2.36 1.63 -22.51
C ASP A 206 -2.08 0.17 -22.85
N THR A 207 -1.10 -0.44 -22.18
CA THR A 207 -0.80 -1.87 -22.36
C THR A 207 -1.85 -2.77 -21.68
N LEU A 208 -2.52 -2.29 -20.63
CA LEU A 208 -3.56 -3.04 -19.93
C LEU A 208 -4.94 -2.96 -20.60
N GLY A 209 -5.14 -2.04 -21.54
CA GLY A 209 -6.44 -1.74 -22.18
C GLY A 209 -7.27 -0.74 -21.39
#